data_AF-A0ABD4TW25-F1
#
_entry.id   AF-A0ABD4TW25-F1
#
_cell.length_a   1.000
_cell.length_b   1.000
_cell.length_c   1.000
_cell.angle_alpha   90.00
_cell.angle_beta   90.00
_cell.angle_gamma   90.00
#
_symmetry.space_group_name_H-M   'P 1'
#
loop_
_entity.id
_entity.type
_entity.pdbx_description
1 polymer ?
#
loop_
_entity_poly.entity_id
_entity_poly.type
_entity_poly.pdbx_seq_one_letter_code
_entity_poly.pdbx_strand_id
1 'polypeptide(L)'
;MQRATKLGAVALAATLALAGAAAPNAAADLSSVRYTAGVVVNQGDVVEVGITKCQVGYVDAASKTAYVARHCFTQSPGEVLYKNSQAVGYSTRAGLIDARFKNDDVMAVRLYEDVIAGQNVFSGGAVVDYGTLESDMKVCANSVKQRKVVCGHIQGAGDGVIKVESDDTLIQGDSGGPAWLVDDSGNPLSFVGVISQTSTTETPQGKPWYEWKLTSVTAKSCRASTEVPSYTRTQPESCGIHDDAPGLLAPTTATRPPGLPWTQRAANEFEVLSAKIKAGEPLSRQQEDMVLGLSLSIVIGIAGLGLYAAYLLGEPMIARFVDGLKR
;
A
#
# COMPACT_ATOMS: atom_id res chain seq x y z
N MET A 1 -23.22 3.32 -27.21
CA MET A 1 -22.16 2.64 -26.42
C MET A 1 -22.76 1.71 -25.35
N GLN A 2 -23.62 0.76 -25.73
CA GLN A 2 -24.37 -0.10 -24.77
C GLN A 2 -24.43 -1.59 -25.16
N ARG A 3 -23.66 -2.02 -26.17
CA ARG A 3 -23.67 -3.42 -26.66
C ARG A 3 -22.38 -4.21 -26.40
N ALA A 4 -21.33 -3.58 -25.85
CA ALA A 4 -20.05 -4.25 -25.58
C ALA A 4 -19.96 -4.92 -24.18
N THR A 5 -20.96 -4.74 -23.32
CA THR A 5 -20.89 -5.15 -21.90
C THR A 5 -21.46 -6.53 -21.58
N LYS A 6 -22.03 -7.27 -22.54
CA LYS A 6 -22.65 -8.59 -22.26
C LYS A 6 -21.88 -9.81 -22.78
N LEU A 7 -20.92 -9.63 -23.68
CA LEU A 7 -20.13 -10.75 -24.23
C LEU A 7 -18.86 -11.06 -23.43
N GLY A 8 -18.33 -10.12 -22.64
CA GLY A 8 -17.17 -10.35 -21.77
C GLY A 8 -17.48 -11.12 -20.47
N ALA A 9 -18.72 -11.05 -19.98
CA ALA A 9 -19.11 -11.68 -18.71
C ALA A 9 -19.33 -13.21 -18.83
N VAL A 10 -19.70 -13.71 -20.02
CA VAL A 10 -20.03 -15.14 -20.21
C VAL A 10 -18.78 -15.99 -20.43
N ALA A 11 -17.69 -15.41 -20.96
CA ALA A 11 -16.42 -16.11 -21.14
C ALA A 11 -15.62 -16.29 -19.83
N LEU A 12 -15.88 -15.48 -18.80
CA LEU A 12 -15.20 -15.58 -17.49
C LEU A 12 -15.79 -16.68 -16.60
N ALA A 13 -17.06 -17.04 -16.76
CA ALA A 13 -17.71 -18.04 -15.92
C ALA A 13 -17.32 -19.50 -16.31
N ALA A 14 -16.98 -19.72 -17.58
CA ALA A 14 -16.70 -21.07 -18.09
C ALA A 14 -15.25 -21.54 -17.83
N THR A 15 -14.28 -20.63 -17.64
CA THR A 15 -12.88 -20.99 -17.33
C THR A 15 -12.63 -21.20 -15.83
N LEU A 16 -13.49 -20.70 -14.94
CA LEU A 16 -13.43 -20.97 -13.49
C LEU A 16 -14.00 -22.36 -13.10
N ALA A 17 -14.76 -23.03 -13.97
CA ALA A 17 -15.38 -24.32 -13.66
C ALA A 17 -14.48 -25.54 -13.92
N LEU A 18 -13.40 -25.41 -14.72
CA LEU A 18 -12.51 -26.54 -15.06
C LEU A 18 -11.19 -26.59 -14.28
N ALA A 19 -10.94 -25.64 -13.37
CA ALA A 19 -9.80 -25.69 -12.44
C ALA A 19 -10.09 -26.47 -11.14
N GLY A 20 -11.32 -27.02 -10.99
CA GLY A 20 -11.78 -27.68 -9.76
C GLY A 20 -11.39 -29.15 -9.58
N ALA A 21 -10.53 -29.72 -10.42
CA ALA A 21 -10.17 -31.15 -10.37
C ALA A 21 -8.66 -31.39 -10.37
N ALA A 22 -7.94 -30.72 -9.48
CA ALA A 22 -6.65 -31.19 -9.00
C ALA A 22 -6.57 -30.86 -7.51
N ALA A 23 -7.16 -31.71 -6.67
CA ALA A 23 -6.95 -31.65 -5.23
C ALA A 23 -5.56 -32.23 -4.92
N PRO A 24 -4.60 -31.46 -4.38
CA PRO A 24 -3.46 -32.04 -3.71
C PRO A 24 -3.90 -32.37 -2.28
N ASN A 25 -4.38 -33.59 -2.06
CA ASN A 25 -4.46 -34.16 -0.73
C ASN A 25 -3.08 -34.69 -0.33
N ALA A 26 -2.29 -33.84 0.31
CA ALA A 26 -1.33 -34.21 1.36
C ALA A 26 -0.73 -32.90 1.88
N ALA A 27 -1.09 -32.58 3.13
CA ALA A 27 -0.48 -31.60 4.00
C ALA A 27 0.97 -31.25 3.61
N ALA A 28 1.13 -30.22 2.77
CA ALA A 28 2.30 -29.39 2.90
C ALA A 28 2.15 -28.79 4.30
N ASP A 29 3.07 -29.17 5.19
CA ASP A 29 3.37 -28.43 6.41
C ASP A 29 3.71 -27.00 5.96
N LEU A 30 2.66 -26.20 5.76
CA LEU A 30 2.73 -24.80 5.38
C LEU A 30 3.33 -24.11 6.59
N SER A 31 4.66 -24.07 6.60
CA SER A 31 5.54 -23.41 7.58
C SER A 31 4.74 -22.54 8.52
N SER A 32 4.32 -23.13 9.64
CA SER A 32 3.61 -22.39 10.67
C SER A 32 4.52 -21.22 11.04
N VAL A 33 4.03 -19.99 10.81
CA VAL A 33 4.77 -18.80 11.21
C VAL A 33 4.89 -18.88 12.72
N ARG A 34 6.10 -19.17 13.20
CA ARG A 34 6.34 -19.32 14.64
C ARG A 34 5.96 -18.02 15.31
N TYR A 35 5.08 -18.09 16.30
CA TYR A 35 4.71 -16.94 17.10
C TYR A 35 5.96 -16.33 17.75
N THR A 36 6.21 -15.05 17.50
CA THR A 36 7.34 -14.34 18.10
C THR A 36 6.83 -13.38 19.16
N ALA A 37 6.93 -13.72 20.44
CA ALA A 37 6.51 -12.81 21.51
C ALA A 37 7.27 -11.48 21.43
N GLY A 38 6.59 -10.37 21.73
CA GLY A 38 7.23 -9.05 21.84
C GLY A 38 7.74 -8.50 20.50
N VAL A 39 7.01 -8.71 19.40
CA VAL A 39 7.33 -8.04 18.13
C VAL A 39 7.34 -6.53 18.36
N VAL A 40 8.45 -5.89 18.08
CA VAL A 40 8.57 -4.43 18.14
C VAL A 40 8.16 -3.84 16.81
N VAL A 41 7.35 -2.79 16.81
CA VAL A 41 7.02 -1.97 15.64
C VAL A 41 7.62 -0.58 15.85
N ASN A 42 8.59 -0.21 15.02
CA ASN A 42 9.26 1.09 15.01
C ASN A 42 8.83 1.89 13.78
N GLN A 43 9.05 3.19 13.85
CA GLN A 43 8.98 4.05 12.68
C GLN A 43 9.98 3.60 11.59
N GLY A 44 9.52 3.59 10.34
CA GLY A 44 10.24 3.15 9.15
C GLY A 44 10.28 1.63 8.96
N ASP A 45 9.71 0.83 9.87
CA ASP A 45 9.60 -0.60 9.66
C ASP A 45 8.76 -0.92 8.41
N VAL A 46 9.22 -1.87 7.62
CA VAL A 46 8.41 -2.44 6.53
C VAL A 46 7.33 -3.31 7.12
N VAL A 47 6.10 -3.05 6.70
CA VAL A 47 4.89 -3.75 7.10
C VAL A 47 4.08 -4.15 5.88
N GLU A 48 3.24 -5.15 6.04
CA GLU A 48 2.42 -5.67 4.95
C GLU A 48 0.95 -5.75 5.30
N VAL A 49 0.12 -5.46 4.30
CA VAL A 49 -1.34 -5.64 4.34
C VAL A 49 -1.71 -6.47 3.12
N GLY A 50 -2.21 -7.69 3.35
CA GLY A 50 -2.36 -8.67 2.28
C GLY A 50 -1.03 -8.94 1.57
N ILE A 51 -0.91 -8.45 0.33
CA ILE A 51 0.31 -8.51 -0.50
C ILE A 51 1.02 -7.15 -0.66
N THR A 52 0.41 -6.06 -0.18
CA THR A 52 0.96 -4.70 -0.25
C THR A 52 2.06 -4.54 0.77
N LYS A 53 3.16 -3.88 0.40
CA LYS A 53 4.22 -3.47 1.32
C LYS A 53 4.20 -1.96 1.50
N CYS A 54 4.22 -1.53 2.75
CA CYS A 54 4.28 -0.15 3.17
C CYS A 54 5.31 0.00 4.30
N GLN A 55 5.49 1.23 4.76
CA GLN A 55 6.30 1.54 5.92
C GLN A 55 5.44 2.11 7.06
N VAL A 56 5.88 1.94 8.29
CA VAL A 56 5.28 2.62 9.46
C VAL A 56 5.78 4.06 9.52
N GLY A 57 4.87 5.03 9.53
CA GLY A 57 5.20 6.44 9.55
C GLY A 57 5.40 7.01 10.94
N TYR A 58 4.62 6.57 11.93
CA TYR A 58 4.77 6.99 13.32
C TYR A 58 4.21 5.92 14.26
N VAL A 59 4.75 5.81 15.45
CA VAL A 59 4.28 4.91 16.50
C VAL A 59 3.95 5.74 17.74
N ASP A 60 2.69 5.73 18.13
CA ASP A 60 2.23 6.28 19.39
C ASP A 60 2.19 5.17 20.45
N ALA A 61 3.19 5.19 21.33
CA ALA A 61 3.31 4.22 22.41
C ALA A 61 2.20 4.35 23.45
N ALA A 62 1.65 5.55 23.67
CA ALA A 62 0.63 5.79 24.69
C ALA A 62 -0.70 5.12 24.31
N SER A 63 -1.09 5.23 23.04
CA SER A 63 -2.32 4.62 22.52
C SER A 63 -2.14 3.23 21.91
N LYS A 64 -0.90 2.69 21.87
CA LYS A 64 -0.53 1.50 21.10
C LYS A 64 -1.02 1.56 19.66
N THR A 65 -0.71 2.65 18.98
CA THR A 65 -1.15 2.88 17.60
C THR A 65 0.04 3.11 16.69
N ALA A 66 0.07 2.43 15.54
CA ALA A 66 0.97 2.75 14.44
C ALA A 66 0.21 3.51 13.36
N TYR A 67 0.85 4.51 12.77
CA TYR A 67 0.30 5.33 11.69
C TYR A 67 0.98 4.94 10.38
N VAL A 68 0.16 4.64 9.38
CA VAL A 68 0.57 4.18 8.05
C VAL A 68 -0.26 4.94 7.00
N ALA A 69 0.05 4.82 5.71
CA ALA A 69 -0.82 5.34 4.67
C ALA A 69 -2.09 4.48 4.57
N ARG A 70 -3.24 5.13 4.35
CA ARG A 70 -4.53 4.44 4.27
C ARG A 70 -4.67 3.60 3.02
N HIS A 71 -4.14 4.05 1.90
CA HIS A 71 -4.19 3.33 0.63
C HIS A 71 -3.43 1.99 0.67
N CYS A 72 -2.63 1.74 1.71
CA CYS A 72 -2.03 0.43 1.95
C CYS A 72 -3.09 -0.65 2.25
N PHE A 73 -4.27 -0.25 2.71
CA PHE A 73 -5.39 -1.09 3.08
C PHE A 73 -6.44 -1.08 1.97
N THR A 74 -7.10 -2.21 1.73
CA THR A 74 -8.05 -2.34 0.60
C THR A 74 -9.42 -2.87 1.01
N GLN A 75 -9.58 -3.23 2.28
CA GLN A 75 -10.76 -3.90 2.80
C GLN A 75 -11.48 -3.05 3.86
N SER A 76 -12.47 -3.66 4.50
CA SER A 76 -13.25 -3.13 5.63
C SER A 76 -12.37 -2.86 6.86
N PRO A 77 -12.88 -2.13 7.88
CA PRO A 77 -12.16 -1.98 9.15
C PRO A 77 -11.75 -3.33 9.74
N GLY A 78 -10.62 -3.38 10.43
CA GLY A 78 -10.09 -4.60 11.03
C GLY A 78 -9.12 -5.40 10.15
N GLU A 79 -8.72 -4.88 9.00
CA GLU A 79 -7.72 -5.50 8.13
C GLU A 79 -6.37 -5.58 8.85
N VAL A 80 -5.76 -6.77 8.84
CA VAL A 80 -4.58 -7.08 9.68
C VAL A 80 -3.31 -6.53 9.04
N LEU A 81 -2.54 -5.77 9.83
CA LEU A 81 -1.18 -5.36 9.52
C LEU A 81 -0.20 -6.43 9.99
N TYR A 82 0.75 -6.78 9.13
CA TYR A 82 1.79 -7.75 9.41
C TYR A 82 3.18 -7.10 9.40
N LYS A 83 4.08 -7.66 10.20
CA LYS A 83 5.52 -7.42 10.14
C LYS A 83 6.23 -8.75 10.16
N ASN A 84 7.03 -9.06 9.14
CA ASN A 84 7.74 -10.35 9.03
C ASN A 84 6.78 -11.55 9.22
N SER A 85 5.62 -11.49 8.56
CA SER A 85 4.53 -12.48 8.68
C SER A 85 3.87 -12.61 10.07
N GLN A 86 4.29 -11.85 11.08
CA GLN A 86 3.58 -11.76 12.36
C GLN A 86 2.47 -10.74 12.26
N ALA A 87 1.27 -11.07 12.73
CA ALA A 87 0.23 -10.06 12.92
C ALA A 87 0.71 -9.05 13.98
N VAL A 88 0.64 -7.76 13.68
CA VAL A 88 1.09 -6.69 14.58
C VAL A 88 -0.01 -5.70 14.93
N GLY A 89 -1.04 -5.59 14.10
CA GLY A 89 -2.19 -4.76 14.41
C GLY A 89 -3.32 -4.91 13.42
N TYR A 90 -4.31 -4.03 13.51
CA TYR A 90 -5.45 -3.98 12.60
C TYR A 90 -5.92 -2.53 12.35
N SER A 91 -6.45 -2.28 11.16
CA SER A 91 -6.95 -0.96 10.76
C SER A 91 -8.16 -0.52 11.60
N THR A 92 -8.19 0.76 11.99
CA THR A 92 -9.35 1.35 12.70
C THR A 92 -10.53 1.64 11.78
N ARG A 93 -10.29 1.73 10.48
CA ARG A 93 -11.30 2.09 9.46
C ARG A 93 -11.02 1.41 8.12
N ALA A 94 -11.95 1.55 7.18
CA ALA A 94 -11.83 0.96 5.86
C ALA A 94 -10.68 1.61 5.05
N GLY A 95 -9.91 0.78 4.37
CA GLY A 95 -8.81 1.21 3.50
C GLY A 95 -9.26 1.83 2.18
N LEU A 96 -10.51 1.57 1.76
CA LEU A 96 -11.08 2.16 0.56
C LEU A 96 -11.12 3.69 0.67
N ILE A 97 -10.22 4.34 -0.05
CA ILE A 97 -10.24 5.77 -0.27
C ILE A 97 -11.24 6.03 -1.39
N ASP A 98 -12.43 6.48 -1.01
CA ASP A 98 -13.40 7.03 -1.96
C ASP A 98 -12.74 8.14 -2.77
N ALA A 99 -13.04 8.28 -4.05
CA ALA A 99 -12.54 9.37 -4.89
C ALA A 99 -12.86 10.77 -4.31
N ARG A 100 -13.85 10.83 -3.40
CA ARG A 100 -14.13 11.98 -2.54
C ARG A 100 -13.02 12.23 -1.52
N PHE A 101 -12.50 11.23 -0.82
CA PHE A 101 -11.54 11.41 0.30
C PHE A 101 -10.07 11.30 -0.11
N LYS A 102 -9.68 11.75 -1.32
CA LYS A 102 -8.31 11.60 -1.85
C LYS A 102 -7.21 12.20 -0.96
N ASN A 103 -7.57 13.17 -0.12
CA ASN A 103 -6.67 13.89 0.76
C ASN A 103 -6.65 13.34 2.19
N ASP A 104 -7.37 12.24 2.45
CA ASP A 104 -7.41 11.51 3.72
C ASP A 104 -6.74 10.13 3.57
N ASP A 105 -5.42 10.13 3.52
CA ASP A 105 -4.57 8.96 3.30
C ASP A 105 -3.74 8.56 4.54
N VAL A 106 -4.28 8.75 5.74
CA VAL A 106 -3.70 8.25 7.01
C VAL A 106 -4.51 7.08 7.53
N MET A 107 -3.86 6.06 8.08
CA MET A 107 -4.51 4.99 8.82
C MET A 107 -3.87 4.83 10.19
N ALA A 108 -4.67 5.01 11.24
CA ALA A 108 -4.34 4.44 12.53
C ALA A 108 -4.52 2.92 12.52
N VAL A 109 -3.50 2.22 12.97
CA VAL A 109 -3.47 0.77 13.14
C VAL A 109 -3.32 0.48 14.63
N ARG A 110 -4.33 -0.17 15.21
CA ARG A 110 -4.26 -0.62 16.60
C ARG A 110 -3.32 -1.78 16.71
N LEU A 111 -2.23 -1.60 17.46
CA LEU A 111 -1.30 -2.68 17.74
C LEU A 111 -1.92 -3.64 18.75
N TYR A 112 -1.66 -4.94 18.57
CA TYR A 112 -2.11 -5.95 19.52
C TYR A 112 -1.38 -5.82 20.86
N GLU A 113 -1.98 -6.39 21.91
CA GLU A 113 -1.51 -6.21 23.28
C GLU A 113 -0.05 -6.63 23.48
N ASP A 114 0.36 -7.76 22.89
CA ASP A 114 1.70 -8.34 23.02
C ASP A 114 2.75 -7.68 22.11
N VAL A 115 2.33 -6.78 21.22
CA VAL A 115 3.18 -6.05 20.29
C VAL A 115 3.74 -4.81 20.97
N ILE A 116 5.05 -4.64 20.91
CA ILE A 116 5.72 -3.50 21.53
C ILE A 116 5.67 -2.32 20.54
N ALA A 117 5.01 -1.24 20.95
CA ALA A 117 5.12 0.05 20.30
C ALA A 117 6.55 0.57 20.53
N GLY A 118 7.35 0.57 19.47
CA GLY A 118 8.77 0.88 19.49
C GLY A 118 9.06 2.37 19.40
N GLN A 119 10.21 2.69 18.80
CA GLN A 119 10.72 4.06 18.74
C GLN A 119 10.40 4.74 17.41
N ASN A 120 10.25 6.07 17.48
CA ASN A 120 10.23 6.94 16.31
C ASN A 120 11.65 7.39 15.96
N VAL A 121 12.42 6.46 15.37
CA VAL A 121 13.88 6.57 15.21
C VAL A 121 14.31 7.72 14.27
N PHE A 122 13.45 8.16 13.37
CA PHE A 122 13.77 9.24 12.43
C PHE A 122 13.33 10.60 12.96
N SER A 123 12.12 10.70 13.52
CA SER A 123 11.50 11.99 13.86
C SER A 123 11.51 12.33 15.35
N GLY A 124 11.83 11.37 16.22
CA GLY A 124 11.51 11.46 17.65
C GLY A 124 9.99 11.39 17.91
N GLY A 125 9.60 11.61 19.17
CA GLY A 125 8.20 11.53 19.62
C GLY A 125 7.37 12.81 19.44
N ALA A 126 7.98 13.90 18.94
CA ALA A 126 7.25 15.12 18.66
C ALA A 126 6.49 14.99 17.33
N VAL A 127 5.24 15.46 17.31
CA VAL A 127 4.43 15.58 16.10
C VAL A 127 4.17 17.05 15.87
N VAL A 128 4.43 17.52 14.65
CA VAL A 128 4.24 18.93 14.29
C VAL A 128 2.76 19.29 14.32
N ASP A 129 2.47 20.51 14.77
CA ASP A 129 1.16 21.10 14.53
C ASP A 129 1.06 21.48 13.05
N TYR A 130 0.06 20.92 12.37
CA TYR A 130 -0.18 21.17 10.96
C TYR A 130 -0.39 22.67 10.65
N GLY A 131 -1.02 23.41 11.58
CA GLY A 131 -1.27 24.84 11.42
C GLY A 131 -0.01 25.72 11.46
N THR A 132 1.13 25.13 11.82
CA THR A 132 2.44 25.82 11.88
C THR A 132 3.34 25.52 10.69
N LEU A 133 2.88 24.70 9.75
CA LEU A 133 3.65 24.37 8.55
C LEU A 133 3.67 25.57 7.60
N GLU A 134 4.88 25.99 7.23
CA GLU A 134 5.11 27.09 6.30
C GLU A 134 5.85 26.60 5.06
N SER A 135 5.76 27.39 3.98
CA SER A 135 6.58 27.20 2.79
C SER A 135 8.07 27.23 3.13
N ASP A 136 8.87 26.54 2.33
CA ASP A 136 10.33 26.43 2.41
C ASP A 136 10.87 25.73 3.67
N MET A 137 10.02 25.28 4.59
CA MET A 137 10.45 24.39 5.67
C MET A 137 11.05 23.10 5.09
N LYS A 138 12.23 22.73 5.59
CA LYS A 138 12.94 21.54 5.14
C LYS A 138 12.35 20.29 5.78
N VAL A 139 12.05 19.30 4.94
CA VAL A 139 11.46 18.03 5.34
C VAL A 139 12.24 16.88 4.73
N CYS A 140 12.46 15.84 5.51
CA CYS A 140 13.13 14.62 5.09
C CYS A 140 12.19 13.44 5.26
N ALA A 141 12.40 12.41 4.45
CA ALA A 141 11.60 11.19 4.41
C ALA A 141 12.48 9.97 4.22
N ASN A 142 12.06 8.84 4.77
CA ASN A 142 12.79 7.58 4.68
C ASN A 142 12.36 6.77 3.44
N SER A 143 13.28 6.52 2.52
CA SER A 143 13.06 5.58 1.42
C SER A 143 13.73 4.24 1.72
N VAL A 144 12.95 3.25 2.18
CA VAL A 144 13.49 1.94 2.55
C VAL A 144 14.03 1.21 1.34
N LYS A 145 13.33 1.26 0.20
CA LYS A 145 13.78 0.54 -1.00
C LYS A 145 15.09 1.12 -1.55
N GLN A 146 15.25 2.44 -1.49
CA GLN A 146 16.47 3.10 -1.94
C GLN A 146 17.56 3.13 -0.87
N ARG A 147 17.23 2.75 0.38
CA ARG A 147 18.13 2.76 1.55
C ARG A 147 18.77 4.13 1.78
N LYS A 148 18.00 5.19 1.58
CA LYS A 148 18.44 6.57 1.78
C LYS A 148 17.34 7.43 2.38
N VAL A 149 17.77 8.52 3.00
CA VAL A 149 16.88 9.64 3.35
C VAL A 149 16.80 10.56 2.12
N VAL A 150 15.58 10.96 1.77
CA VAL A 150 15.28 11.92 0.70
C VAL A 150 14.75 13.18 1.36
N CYS A 151 15.29 14.35 1.01
CA CYS A 151 14.88 15.61 1.61
C CYS A 151 14.42 16.59 0.53
N GLY A 152 13.50 17.46 0.92
CA GLY A 152 12.93 18.50 0.08
C GLY A 152 12.43 19.67 0.92
N HIS A 153 11.65 20.55 0.28
CA HIS A 153 11.08 21.73 0.91
C HIS A 153 9.57 21.76 0.72
N ILE A 154 8.85 22.16 1.78
CA ILE A 154 7.40 22.33 1.72
C ILE A 154 7.06 23.46 0.75
N GLN A 155 6.20 23.20 -0.23
CA GLN A 155 5.63 24.24 -1.11
C GLN A 155 4.35 24.82 -0.58
N GLY A 156 3.63 24.01 0.17
CA GLY A 156 2.35 24.35 0.71
C GLY A 156 1.71 23.16 1.39
N ALA A 157 0.86 23.49 2.35
CA ALA A 157 -0.03 22.57 3.01
C ALA A 157 -1.46 23.06 2.80
N GLY A 158 -2.38 22.14 2.55
CA GLY A 158 -3.80 22.43 2.52
C GLY A 158 -4.61 21.14 2.55
N ASP A 159 -5.76 21.18 3.21
CA ASP A 159 -6.69 20.05 3.24
C ASP A 159 -6.10 18.75 3.81
N GLY A 160 -5.22 18.84 4.82
CA GLY A 160 -4.54 17.69 5.43
C GLY A 160 -3.36 17.14 4.62
N VAL A 161 -3.14 17.65 3.41
CA VAL A 161 -2.05 17.24 2.51
C VAL A 161 -0.93 18.29 2.54
N ILE A 162 0.31 17.82 2.48
CA ILE A 162 1.52 18.64 2.47
C ILE A 162 2.28 18.27 1.20
N LYS A 163 2.62 19.27 0.40
CA LYS A 163 3.40 19.11 -0.81
C LYS A 163 4.85 19.44 -0.57
N VAL A 164 5.73 18.61 -1.11
CA VAL A 164 7.17 18.76 -0.98
C VAL A 164 7.82 18.67 -2.35
N GLU A 165 8.67 19.64 -2.68
CA GLU A 165 9.56 19.51 -3.85
C GLU A 165 10.92 18.98 -3.43
N SER A 166 11.50 18.16 -4.29
CA SER A 166 12.79 17.54 -4.06
C SER A 166 13.47 17.24 -5.40
N ASP A 167 14.80 17.26 -5.39
CA ASP A 167 15.64 16.80 -6.50
C ASP A 167 15.67 15.26 -6.60
N ASP A 168 15.23 14.58 -5.53
CA ASP A 168 15.15 13.14 -5.40
C ASP A 168 13.70 12.68 -5.22
N THR A 169 13.39 11.48 -5.70
CA THR A 169 12.05 10.91 -5.62
C THR A 169 11.91 9.84 -4.54
N LEU A 170 10.68 9.66 -4.06
CA LEU A 170 10.24 8.50 -3.31
C LEU A 170 9.62 7.50 -4.27
N ILE A 171 9.74 6.20 -3.99
CA ILE A 171 9.31 5.13 -4.89
C ILE A 171 8.25 4.24 -4.27
N GLN A 172 7.57 3.45 -5.11
CA GLN A 172 6.54 2.52 -4.65
C GLN A 172 7.10 1.58 -3.57
N GLY A 173 6.41 1.51 -2.43
CA GLY A 173 6.85 0.81 -1.22
C GLY A 173 7.34 1.74 -0.13
N ASP A 174 7.55 3.03 -0.43
CA ASP A 174 7.78 4.06 0.57
C ASP A 174 6.46 4.60 1.18
N SER A 175 5.32 4.23 0.59
CA SER A 175 3.97 4.51 1.10
C SER A 175 3.86 4.24 2.60
N GLY A 176 3.27 5.19 3.32
CA GLY A 176 3.10 5.14 4.75
C GLY A 176 4.33 5.53 5.57
N GLY A 177 5.50 5.61 4.94
CA GLY A 177 6.77 5.88 5.63
C GLY A 177 6.84 7.27 6.24
N PRO A 178 7.81 7.47 7.16
CA PRO A 178 7.90 8.69 7.93
C PRO A 178 8.42 9.84 7.08
N ALA A 179 7.85 11.02 7.31
CA ALA A 179 8.46 12.29 6.97
C ALA A 179 8.53 13.20 8.19
N TRP A 180 9.60 13.99 8.31
CA TRP A 180 9.89 14.81 9.48
C TRP A 180 10.58 16.12 9.10
N LEU A 181 10.32 17.16 9.90
CA LEU A 181 11.04 18.43 9.81
C LEU A 181 12.47 18.24 10.30
N VAL A 182 13.38 19.02 9.73
CA VAL A 182 14.77 19.12 10.18
C VAL A 182 15.14 20.58 10.45
N ASP A 183 16.10 20.78 11.33
CA ASP A 183 16.71 22.11 11.54
C ASP A 183 17.71 22.45 10.41
N ASP A 184 18.29 23.65 10.47
CA ASP A 184 19.29 24.12 9.51
C ASP A 184 20.56 23.24 9.48
N SER A 185 20.84 22.53 10.58
CA SER A 185 21.95 21.58 10.69
C SER A 185 21.58 20.17 10.18
N GLY A 186 20.33 19.95 9.78
CA GLY A 186 19.82 18.67 9.31
C GLY A 186 19.40 17.70 10.43
N ASN A 187 19.34 18.14 11.69
CA ASN A 187 18.87 17.30 12.79
C ASN A 187 17.35 17.15 12.76
N PRO A 188 16.80 15.97 13.05
CA PRO A 188 15.35 15.78 13.14
C PRO A 188 14.70 16.62 14.24
N LEU A 189 13.55 17.20 13.92
CA LEU A 189 12.75 18.01 14.85
C LEU A 189 11.45 17.31 15.25
N SER A 190 10.61 17.00 14.27
CA SER A 190 9.26 16.51 14.54
C SER A 190 8.68 15.75 13.35
N PHE A 191 7.85 14.76 13.65
CA PHE A 191 7.08 14.03 12.67
C PHE A 191 6.07 14.95 11.98
N VAL A 192 6.00 14.86 10.66
CA VAL A 192 5.13 15.71 9.82
C VAL A 192 3.92 14.93 9.32
N GLY A 193 4.14 13.71 8.86
CA GLY A 193 3.09 12.92 8.24
C GLY A 193 3.64 11.68 7.53
N VAL A 194 2.71 10.95 6.93
CA VAL A 194 3.01 9.71 6.20
C VAL A 194 3.12 9.98 4.69
N ILE A 195 4.03 9.29 4.02
CA ILE A 195 4.17 9.36 2.56
C ILE A 195 2.91 8.80 1.89
N SER A 196 2.20 9.62 1.12
CA SER A 196 0.94 9.24 0.47
C SER A 196 1.10 9.05 -1.04
N GLN A 197 1.72 10.01 -1.73
CA GLN A 197 1.86 10.00 -3.18
C GLN A 197 3.22 10.57 -3.61
N THR A 198 3.65 10.17 -4.80
CA THR A 198 4.82 10.71 -5.50
C THR A 198 4.43 11.00 -6.94
N SER A 199 4.95 12.07 -7.50
CA SER A 199 4.73 12.46 -8.89
C SER A 199 6.00 13.08 -9.47
N THR A 200 6.22 12.84 -10.75
CA THR A 200 7.30 13.46 -11.52
C THR A 200 6.72 14.59 -12.33
N THR A 201 7.40 15.73 -12.28
CA THR A 201 7.04 16.93 -13.04
C THR A 201 8.30 17.37 -13.80
N GLU A 202 8.15 17.74 -15.06
CA GLU A 202 9.27 18.29 -15.83
C GLU A 202 9.35 19.79 -15.57
N THR A 203 10.54 20.30 -15.23
CA THR A 203 10.75 21.75 -15.15
C THR A 203 10.75 22.35 -16.56
N PRO A 204 10.39 23.64 -16.71
CA PRO A 204 10.61 24.37 -17.97
C PRO A 204 12.07 24.35 -18.44
N GLN A 205 13.05 24.08 -17.55
CA GLN A 205 14.47 23.97 -17.88
C GLN A 205 14.93 22.54 -18.20
N GLY A 206 14.04 21.55 -18.29
CA GLY A 206 14.37 20.18 -18.72
C GLY A 206 15.11 19.32 -17.67
N LYS A 207 15.20 19.77 -16.41
CA LYS A 207 15.63 18.92 -15.29
C LYS A 207 14.41 18.24 -14.65
N PRO A 208 14.48 16.93 -14.35
CA PRO A 208 13.42 16.27 -13.60
C PRO A 208 13.37 16.88 -12.19
N TRP A 209 12.17 17.27 -11.76
CA TRP A 209 11.91 17.63 -10.37
C TRP A 209 10.76 16.75 -9.85
N TYR A 210 10.77 16.47 -8.55
CA TYR A 210 9.81 15.57 -7.96
C TYR A 210 8.93 16.31 -6.95
N GLU A 211 7.62 16.13 -7.08
CA GLU A 211 6.65 16.49 -6.06
C GLU A 211 6.23 15.21 -5.34
N TRP A 212 6.43 15.15 -4.03
CA TRP A 212 5.83 14.13 -3.19
C TRP A 212 4.85 14.76 -2.20
N LYS A 213 3.84 13.96 -1.84
CA LYS A 213 2.77 14.37 -0.94
C LYS A 213 2.85 13.56 0.34
N LEU A 214 2.62 14.27 1.42
CA LEU A 214 2.45 13.72 2.75
C LEU A 214 1.01 13.97 3.20
N THR A 215 0.50 13.07 4.02
CA THR A 215 -0.76 13.30 4.73
C THR A 215 -0.47 13.45 6.22
N SER A 216 -0.95 14.54 6.79
CA SER A 216 -0.77 14.83 8.21
C SER A 216 -1.60 13.87 9.07
N VAL A 217 -1.02 13.41 10.18
CA VAL A 217 -1.77 12.63 11.19
C VAL A 217 -2.55 13.52 12.17
N THR A 218 -2.32 14.83 12.15
CA THR A 218 -2.95 15.81 13.06
C THR A 218 -3.99 16.68 12.39
N ALA A 219 -4.10 16.69 11.06
CA ALA A 219 -5.06 17.54 10.34
C ALA A 219 -5.98 16.75 9.41
N LYS A 220 -7.28 16.98 9.55
CA LYS A 220 -8.34 16.37 8.77
C LYS A 220 -8.60 17.17 7.50
N SER A 221 -8.69 16.46 6.37
CA SER A 221 -9.19 17.02 5.11
C SER A 221 -10.63 17.54 5.28
N CYS A 222 -10.83 18.79 4.85
CA CYS A 222 -12.12 19.44 4.67
C CYS A 222 -12.86 19.01 3.42
N ARG A 223 -12.15 18.59 2.36
CA ARG A 223 -12.76 18.33 1.07
C ARG A 223 -12.80 16.84 0.75
N ALA A 224 -14.03 16.36 0.72
CA ALA A 224 -14.42 15.21 -0.06
C ALA A 224 -14.33 15.50 -1.60
N SER A 225 -13.22 16.02 -2.17
CA SER A 225 -13.10 16.21 -3.63
C SER A 225 -11.67 16.36 -4.21
N THR A 226 -11.59 16.00 -5.48
CA THR A 226 -10.50 15.69 -6.42
C THR A 226 -9.41 16.73 -6.74
N GLU A 227 -9.29 17.83 -6.02
CA GLU A 227 -8.30 18.87 -6.35
C GLU A 227 -7.02 18.74 -5.52
N VAL A 228 -5.88 18.74 -6.21
CA VAL A 228 -4.57 18.88 -5.60
C VAL A 228 -4.49 20.29 -4.99
N PRO A 229 -4.11 20.47 -3.70
CA PRO A 229 -4.12 21.78 -3.06
C PRO A 229 -3.34 22.81 -3.88
N SER A 230 -4.00 23.89 -4.27
CA SER A 230 -3.38 25.05 -4.91
C SER A 230 -2.88 25.99 -3.82
N TYR A 231 -1.57 26.28 -3.87
CA TYR A 231 -0.80 27.25 -3.09
C TYR A 231 -1.66 28.29 -2.33
N THR A 232 -1.93 28.05 -1.06
CA THR A 232 -2.49 29.09 -0.18
C THR A 232 -1.37 29.71 0.65
N ARG A 233 -1.17 31.02 0.46
CA ARG A 233 -0.27 31.90 1.22
C ARG A 233 -0.87 32.30 2.59
N THR A 234 -2.00 31.69 2.96
CA THR A 234 -2.73 31.90 4.22
C THR A 234 -2.72 30.61 5.01
N GLN A 235 -2.81 30.72 6.35
CA GLN A 235 -2.91 29.57 7.25
C GLN A 235 -3.83 28.48 6.66
N PRO A 236 -3.40 27.20 6.65
CA PRO A 236 -4.15 26.15 6.00
C PRO A 236 -5.47 25.91 6.74
N GLU A 237 -6.60 26.07 6.04
CA GLU A 237 -7.91 25.71 6.57
C GLU A 237 -8.00 24.18 6.68
N SER A 238 -8.11 23.66 7.90
CA SER A 238 -8.38 22.25 8.21
C SER A 238 -9.74 22.12 8.89
N CYS A 239 -10.39 20.98 8.70
CA CYS A 239 -11.70 20.70 9.31
C CYS A 239 -11.57 20.08 10.71
N GLY A 240 -10.39 20.23 11.32
CA GLY A 240 -10.08 19.79 12.67
C GLY A 240 -9.04 18.68 12.68
N ILE A 241 -8.84 18.10 13.86
CA ILE A 241 -7.89 17.01 14.06
C ILE A 241 -8.53 15.68 13.64
N HIS A 242 -7.71 14.75 13.16
CA HIS A 242 -8.13 13.37 12.94
C HIS A 242 -8.63 12.74 14.24
N ASP A 243 -9.81 12.10 14.22
CA ASP A 243 -10.31 11.37 15.40
C ASP A 243 -9.35 10.25 15.81
N ASP A 244 -8.53 9.80 14.87
CA ASP A 244 -7.50 8.81 15.06
C ASP A 244 -6.09 9.38 15.29
N ALA A 245 -5.92 10.69 15.49
CA ALA A 245 -4.61 11.33 15.71
C ALA A 245 -3.87 10.81 16.97
N PRO A 246 -2.52 10.93 17.02
CA PRO A 246 -1.73 10.49 18.17
C PRO A 246 -2.25 11.06 19.49
N GLY A 247 -2.35 10.20 20.51
CA GLY A 247 -2.83 10.55 21.85
C GLY A 247 -4.35 10.64 22.03
N LEU A 248 -5.15 10.64 20.96
CA LEU A 248 -6.62 10.72 21.08
C LEU A 248 -7.30 9.35 21.22
N LEU A 249 -6.61 8.31 20.78
CA LEU A 249 -7.14 6.97 20.74
C LEU A 249 -6.86 6.21 22.05
N ALA A 250 -7.90 5.63 22.65
CA ALA A 250 -7.72 4.75 23.82
C ALA A 250 -7.01 3.45 23.41
N PRO A 251 -6.02 2.94 24.16
CA PRO A 251 -5.34 1.69 23.83
C PRO A 251 -6.32 0.51 23.86
N THR A 252 -6.11 -0.46 22.97
CA THR A 252 -6.92 -1.67 22.85
C THR A 252 -6.10 -2.91 23.22
N THR A 253 -6.68 -3.82 23.99
CA THR A 253 -6.02 -5.06 24.48
C THR A 253 -6.44 -6.29 23.67
N ALA A 254 -6.52 -6.15 22.35
CA ALA A 254 -6.84 -7.29 21.51
C ALA A 254 -5.64 -8.25 21.46
N THR A 255 -5.91 -9.54 21.57
CA THR A 255 -4.92 -10.60 21.30
C THR A 255 -4.75 -10.77 19.80
N ARG A 256 -3.51 -10.91 19.34
CA ARG A 256 -3.24 -11.08 17.90
C ARG A 256 -3.61 -12.47 17.37
N PRO A 257 -4.08 -12.57 16.12
CA PRO A 257 -4.23 -13.84 15.43
C PRO A 257 -2.85 -14.47 15.12
N PRO A 258 -2.81 -15.76 14.75
CA PRO A 258 -1.58 -16.39 14.27
C PRO A 258 -0.96 -15.63 13.09
N GLY A 259 0.37 -15.66 12.99
CA GLY A 259 1.06 -15.14 11.83
C GLY A 259 0.70 -15.91 10.56
N LEU A 260 0.73 -15.23 9.41
CA LEU A 260 0.43 -15.83 8.12
C LEU A 260 1.62 -15.69 7.15
N PRO A 261 2.06 -16.79 6.52
CA PRO A 261 3.09 -16.71 5.48
C PRO A 261 2.54 -15.97 4.25
N TRP A 262 3.43 -15.42 3.44
CA TRP A 262 3.03 -14.59 2.29
C TRP A 262 2.09 -15.33 1.32
N THR A 263 2.33 -16.64 1.11
CA THR A 263 1.54 -17.48 0.18
C THR A 263 0.09 -17.57 0.63
N GLN A 264 -0.14 -17.73 1.93
CA GLN A 264 -1.48 -17.81 2.50
C GLN A 264 -2.17 -16.44 2.48
N ARG A 265 -1.44 -15.34 2.75
CA ARG A 265 -2.01 -14.00 2.59
C ARG A 265 -2.43 -13.73 1.15
N ALA A 266 -1.59 -14.09 0.18
CA ALA A 266 -1.94 -13.98 -1.23
C ALA A 266 -3.21 -14.77 -1.54
N ALA A 267 -3.28 -16.04 -1.12
CA ALA A 267 -4.48 -16.87 -1.31
C ALA A 267 -5.76 -16.22 -0.72
N ASN A 268 -5.68 -15.66 0.49
CA ASN A 268 -6.80 -14.96 1.10
C ASN A 268 -7.23 -13.72 0.28
N GLU A 269 -6.29 -12.94 -0.26
CA GLU A 269 -6.60 -11.81 -1.13
C GLU A 269 -7.32 -12.25 -2.42
N PHE A 270 -6.95 -13.40 -2.98
CA PHE A 270 -7.66 -13.98 -4.11
C PHE A 270 -9.10 -14.38 -3.76
N GLU A 271 -9.31 -14.97 -2.59
CA GLU A 271 -10.65 -15.35 -2.14
C GLU A 271 -11.55 -14.13 -1.93
N VAL A 272 -11.03 -13.09 -1.27
CA VAL A 272 -11.73 -11.81 -1.08
C VAL A 272 -12.07 -11.20 -2.44
N LEU A 273 -11.12 -11.14 -3.36
CA LEU A 273 -11.33 -10.62 -4.71
C LEU A 273 -12.40 -11.43 -5.46
N SER A 274 -12.31 -12.77 -5.41
CA SER A 274 -13.28 -13.67 -6.05
C SER A 274 -14.70 -13.46 -5.50
N ALA A 275 -14.83 -13.32 -4.18
CA ALA A 275 -16.11 -13.06 -3.53
C ALA A 275 -16.70 -11.71 -3.97
N LYS A 276 -15.91 -10.63 -3.99
CA LYS A 276 -16.35 -9.31 -4.47
C LYS A 276 -16.83 -9.35 -5.92
N ILE A 277 -16.08 -10.00 -6.81
CA ILE A 277 -16.45 -10.16 -8.22
C ILE A 277 -17.78 -10.92 -8.33
N LYS A 278 -17.96 -12.02 -7.58
CA LYS A 278 -19.22 -12.79 -7.57
C LYS A 278 -20.40 -11.98 -7.05
N ALA A 279 -20.16 -11.12 -6.06
CA ALA A 279 -21.17 -10.24 -5.46
C ALA A 279 -21.47 -8.98 -6.30
N GLY A 280 -20.67 -8.69 -7.34
CA GLY A 280 -20.78 -7.45 -8.11
C GLY A 280 -20.38 -6.19 -7.33
N GLU A 281 -19.54 -6.35 -6.30
CA GLU A 281 -19.05 -5.25 -5.48
C GLU A 281 -17.94 -4.47 -6.21
N PRO A 282 -17.81 -3.15 -5.95
CA PRO A 282 -16.74 -2.35 -6.52
C PRO A 282 -15.36 -2.84 -6.01
N LEU A 283 -14.41 -2.90 -6.94
CA LEU A 283 -13.01 -3.23 -6.66
C LEU A 283 -12.21 -1.97 -6.37
N SER A 284 -11.18 -2.08 -5.53
CA SER A 284 -10.18 -1.02 -5.43
C SER A 284 -9.29 -1.01 -6.68
N ARG A 285 -8.64 0.12 -6.98
CA ARG A 285 -7.72 0.24 -8.13
C ARG A 285 -6.61 -0.82 -8.10
N GLN A 286 -6.09 -1.11 -6.90
CA GLN A 286 -5.11 -2.18 -6.71
C GLN A 286 -5.69 -3.57 -7.03
N GLN A 287 -6.95 -3.82 -6.65
CA GLN A 287 -7.66 -5.06 -6.96
C GLN A 287 -7.91 -5.19 -8.48
N GLU A 288 -8.24 -4.10 -9.17
CA GLU A 288 -8.36 -4.07 -10.63
C GLU A 288 -7.03 -4.40 -11.31
N ASP A 289 -5.93 -3.78 -10.88
CA ASP A 289 -4.58 -4.07 -11.39
C ASP A 289 -4.17 -5.53 -11.14
N MET A 290 -4.56 -6.09 -9.99
CA MET A 290 -4.33 -7.50 -9.68
C MET A 290 -5.11 -8.42 -10.65
N VAL A 291 -6.40 -8.14 -10.90
CA VAL A 291 -7.22 -8.88 -11.88
C VAL A 291 -6.61 -8.80 -13.29
N LEU A 292 -6.15 -7.63 -13.69
CA LEU A 292 -5.49 -7.41 -14.99
C LEU A 292 -4.18 -8.20 -15.09
N GLY A 293 -3.32 -8.14 -14.06
CA GLY A 293 -2.08 -8.90 -14.03
C GLY A 293 -2.31 -10.41 -14.07
N LEU A 294 -3.33 -10.90 -13.37
CA LEU A 294 -3.69 -12.32 -13.35
C LEU A 294 -4.23 -12.80 -14.68
N SER A 295 -5.17 -12.06 -15.25
CA SER A 295 -5.74 -12.39 -16.56
C SER A 295 -4.66 -12.41 -17.64
N LEU A 296 -3.73 -11.43 -17.63
CA LEU A 296 -2.58 -11.44 -18.53
C LEU A 296 -1.68 -12.67 -18.31
N SER A 297 -1.37 -13.01 -17.05
CA SER A 297 -0.54 -14.17 -16.71
C SER A 297 -1.17 -15.48 -17.18
N ILE A 298 -2.49 -15.63 -17.01
CA ILE A 298 -3.25 -16.80 -17.48
C ILE A 298 -3.21 -16.87 -19.01
N VAL A 299 -3.44 -15.75 -19.70
CA VAL A 299 -3.40 -15.70 -21.18
C VAL A 299 -2.01 -16.08 -21.71
N ILE A 300 -0.94 -15.55 -21.10
CA ILE A 300 0.44 -15.91 -21.46
C ILE A 300 0.72 -17.37 -21.17
N GLY A 301 0.31 -17.89 -20.01
CA GLY A 301 0.49 -19.30 -19.66
C GLY A 301 -0.21 -20.25 -20.62
N ILE A 302 -1.45 -19.94 -21.01
CA ILE A 302 -2.21 -20.72 -22.00
C ILE A 302 -1.55 -20.64 -23.38
N ALA A 303 -1.09 -19.45 -23.81
CA ALA A 303 -0.39 -19.28 -25.08
C ALA A 303 0.95 -20.04 -25.09
N GLY A 304 1.70 -20.02 -23.99
CA GLY A 304 2.95 -20.77 -23.81
C GLY A 304 2.74 -22.29 -23.84
N LEU A 305 1.69 -22.78 -23.18
CA LEU A 305 1.28 -24.19 -23.25
C LEU A 305 0.86 -24.58 -24.68
N GLY A 306 0.16 -23.70 -25.41
CA GLY A 306 -0.19 -23.90 -26.81
C GLY A 306 1.03 -24.01 -27.72
N LEU A 307 2.03 -23.15 -27.55
CA LEU A 307 3.31 -23.20 -28.27
C LEU A 307 4.11 -24.45 -27.90
N TYR A 308 4.14 -24.83 -26.63
CA TYR A 308 4.82 -26.05 -26.18
C TYR A 308 4.14 -27.32 -26.71
N ALA A 309 2.81 -27.35 -26.73
CA ALA A 309 2.05 -28.44 -27.35
C ALA A 309 2.28 -28.49 -28.87
N ALA A 310 2.33 -27.35 -29.56
CA ALA A 310 2.65 -27.28 -30.98
C ALA A 310 4.08 -27.75 -31.28
N TYR A 311 5.05 -27.45 -30.39
CA TYR A 311 6.42 -27.95 -30.48
C TYR A 311 6.48 -29.48 -30.32
N LEU A 312 5.86 -30.02 -29.27
CA LEU A 312 5.81 -31.46 -29.00
C LEU A 312 5.07 -32.25 -30.09
N LEU A 313 4.04 -31.66 -30.70
CA LEU A 313 3.29 -32.27 -31.81
C LEU A 313 3.94 -32.01 -33.18
N GLY A 314 4.83 -31.03 -33.29
CA GLY A 314 5.56 -30.68 -34.51
C GLY A 314 6.73 -31.62 -34.82
N GLU A 315 7.47 -32.09 -33.80
CA GLU A 315 8.57 -33.03 -33.99
C GLU A 315 8.17 -34.35 -34.72
N PRO A 316 7.06 -35.03 -34.39
CA PRO A 316 6.66 -36.24 -35.11
C PRO A 316 6.16 -35.98 -36.54
N MET A 317 5.70 -34.76 -36.85
CA MET A 317 5.30 -34.36 -38.21
C MET A 317 6.50 -34.09 -39.12
N ILE A 318 7.53 -33.43 -38.61
CA ILE A 318 8.77 -33.18 -39.36
C ILE A 318 9.52 -34.50 -39.62
N ALA A 319 9.56 -35.40 -38.64
CA ALA A 319 10.16 -36.72 -38.81
C ALA A 319 9.46 -37.55 -39.90
N ARG A 320 8.12 -37.56 -39.95
CA ARG A 320 7.35 -38.25 -41.00
C ARG A 320 7.48 -37.59 -42.38
N PHE A 321 7.62 -36.27 -42.44
CA PHE A 321 7.84 -35.55 -43.70
C PHE A 321 9.23 -35.85 -44.28
N VAL A 322 10.28 -35.88 -43.45
CA VAL A 322 11.64 -36.23 -43.87
C VAL A 322 11.77 -37.69 -44.30
N ASP A 323 11.08 -38.62 -43.64
CA ASP A 323 11.04 -40.03 -44.07
C ASP A 323 10.24 -40.23 -45.37
N GLY A 324 9.23 -39.40 -45.62
CA GLY A 324 8.49 -39.39 -46.90
C GLY A 324 9.31 -38.86 -48.08
N LEU A 325 10.26 -37.95 -47.83
CA LEU A 325 11.17 -37.41 -48.85
C LEU A 325 12.35 -38.34 -49.19
N LYS A 326 12.59 -39.39 -48.39
CA LYS A 326 13.65 -40.39 -48.60
C LYS A 326 13.18 -41.64 -49.37
N ARG A 327 11.91 -41.71 -49.75
CA ARG A 327 11.34 -42.75 -50.64
C ARG A 327 11.09 -42.17 -52.01
#